data_AF-A0A329SZZ5-F1
#
_entry.id   AF-A0A329SZZ5-F1
#
_cell.length_a   1.000
_cell.length_b   1.000
_cell.length_c   1.000
_cell.angle_alpha   90.00
_cell.angle_beta   90.00
_cell.angle_gamma   90.00
#
_symmetry.space_group_name_H-M   'P 1'
#
loop_
_entity.id
_entity.type
_entity.pdbx_description
1 polymer ?
#
loop_
_entity_poly.entity_id
_entity_poly.type
_entity_poly.pdbx_seq_one_letter_code
_entity_poly.pdbx_strand_id
1 'polypeptide(L)'
;MEGTSAPWVVARVKTLTVAARKRFVSPSSEYVVEVMRSFDNSYAVVNVQERTCSCGRWQEMQFPCIHACAAILFRRKDLLNYVSAYYSVVKLQAAFEGITLPVDFNTITNDDRSMASAWTPQSCSVA
;
A
#
# COMPACT_ATOMS: atom_id res chain seq x y z
N MET A 1 9.75 -1.12 -18.47
CA MET A 1 8.82 -2.24 -18.20
C MET A 1 8.94 -2.54 -16.72
N GLU A 2 8.01 -2.05 -15.91
CA GLU A 2 7.98 -2.33 -14.47
C GLU A 2 7.69 -3.83 -14.27
N GLY A 3 8.53 -4.51 -13.48
CA GLY A 3 8.53 -5.96 -13.37
C GLY A 3 7.22 -6.54 -12.82
N THR A 4 7.02 -7.83 -13.05
CA THR A 4 5.87 -8.60 -12.56
C THR A 4 5.67 -8.37 -11.06
N SER A 5 4.42 -8.07 -10.66
CA SER A 5 4.03 -7.99 -9.24
C SER A 5 4.31 -9.31 -8.52
N ALA A 6 4.75 -9.25 -7.27
CA ALA A 6 5.00 -10.47 -6.49
C ALA A 6 3.73 -11.34 -6.36
N PRO A 7 3.84 -12.69 -6.30
CA PRO A 7 2.66 -13.56 -6.27
C PRO A 7 1.69 -13.25 -5.12
N TRP A 8 2.21 -12.88 -3.95
CA TRP A 8 1.39 -12.51 -2.79
C TRP A 8 0.61 -11.20 -3.00
N VAL A 9 1.11 -10.28 -3.82
CA VAL A 9 0.41 -9.04 -4.22
C VAL A 9 -0.82 -9.40 -5.03
N VAL A 10 -0.67 -10.28 -6.01
CA VAL A 10 -1.78 -10.74 -6.86
C VAL A 10 -2.83 -11.45 -6.00
N ALA A 11 -2.41 -12.30 -5.07
CA ALA A 11 -3.31 -12.96 -4.13
C ALA A 11 -4.06 -11.93 -3.26
N ARG A 12 -3.34 -10.93 -2.73
CA ARG A 12 -3.94 -9.86 -1.92
C ARG A 12 -4.96 -9.03 -2.69
N VAL A 13 -4.64 -8.65 -3.92
CA VAL A 13 -5.56 -7.93 -4.82
C VAL A 13 -6.84 -8.74 -5.07
N LYS A 14 -6.73 -10.06 -5.28
CA LYS A 14 -7.90 -10.94 -5.44
C LYS A 14 -8.80 -10.92 -4.20
N THR A 15 -8.23 -11.09 -3.01
CA THR A 15 -8.99 -11.04 -1.75
C THR A 15 -9.67 -9.68 -1.55
N LEU A 16 -8.95 -8.59 -1.80
CA LEU A 16 -9.49 -7.24 -1.68
C LEU A 16 -10.59 -6.96 -2.71
N THR A 17 -10.47 -7.51 -3.92
CA THR A 17 -11.50 -7.40 -4.96
C THR A 17 -12.84 -7.95 -4.48
N VAL A 18 -12.83 -9.14 -3.86
CA VAL A 18 -14.05 -9.76 -3.33
C VAL A 18 -14.65 -8.93 -2.19
N ALA A 19 -13.81 -8.42 -1.29
CA ALA A 19 -14.28 -7.63 -0.16
C ALA A 19 -14.79 -6.24 -0.59
N ALA A 20 -14.11 -5.59 -1.53
CA ALA A 20 -14.44 -4.25 -2.02
C ALA A 20 -15.78 -4.19 -2.75
N ARG A 21 -16.16 -5.24 -3.49
CA ARG A 21 -17.45 -5.33 -4.19
C ARG A 21 -18.68 -5.28 -3.28
N LYS A 22 -18.51 -5.54 -1.99
CA LYS A 22 -19.59 -5.49 -1.00
C LYS A 22 -19.83 -4.08 -0.46
N ARG A 23 -19.02 -3.09 -0.85
CA ARG A 23 -19.11 -1.72 -0.32
C ARG A 23 -20.08 -0.88 -1.12
N PHE A 24 -20.78 0.00 -0.41
CA PHE A 24 -21.56 1.06 -1.02
C PHE A 24 -20.63 2.17 -1.51
N VAL A 25 -20.83 2.57 -2.76
CA VAL A 25 -20.00 3.54 -3.49
C VAL A 25 -20.90 4.64 -4.02
N SER A 26 -20.57 5.89 -3.70
CA SER A 26 -21.22 7.10 -4.20
C SER A 26 -20.20 7.90 -5.02
N PRO A 27 -20.37 8.03 -6.35
CA PRO A 27 -19.49 8.86 -7.16
C PRO A 27 -19.80 10.35 -6.98
N SER A 28 -18.79 11.14 -6.60
CA SER A 28 -18.96 12.59 -6.40
C SER A 28 -18.46 13.40 -7.61
N SER A 29 -17.42 12.93 -8.31
CA SER A 29 -16.90 13.53 -9.56
C SER A 29 -16.31 12.46 -10.48
N GLU A 30 -15.54 12.81 -11.52
CA GLU A 30 -14.82 11.82 -12.35
C GLU A 30 -13.76 11.05 -11.54
N TYR A 31 -13.00 11.76 -10.71
CA TYR A 31 -11.84 11.22 -9.99
C TYR A 31 -12.11 10.95 -8.51
N VAL A 32 -13.12 11.60 -7.94
CA VAL A 32 -13.47 11.49 -6.52
C VAL A 32 -14.66 10.56 -6.34
N VAL A 33 -14.50 9.62 -5.41
CA VAL A 33 -15.49 8.61 -5.06
C VAL A 33 -15.57 8.48 -3.54
N GLU A 34 -16.78 8.53 -3.02
CA GLU A 34 -17.08 8.30 -1.61
C GLU A 34 -17.43 6.83 -1.41
N VAL A 35 -16.76 6.17 -0.47
CA VAL A 35 -16.97 4.75 -0.17
C VAL A 35 -17.29 4.60 1.30
N MET A 36 -18.41 3.95 1.62
CA MET A 36 -18.85 3.77 2.99
C MET A 36 -17.82 2.98 3.80
N ARG A 37 -17.51 3.46 5.02
CA ARG A 37 -16.67 2.76 5.98
C ARG A 37 -17.44 1.59 6.63
N SER A 38 -16.72 0.67 7.25
CA SER A 38 -17.32 -0.55 7.83
C SER A 38 -17.73 -0.41 9.29
N PHE A 39 -17.13 0.53 10.02
CA PHE A 39 -17.28 0.64 11.47
C PHE A 39 -18.23 1.76 11.88
N ASP A 40 -18.37 2.75 11.01
CA ASP A 40 -19.20 3.93 11.19
C ASP A 40 -19.94 4.22 9.88
N ASN A 41 -21.13 4.83 9.96
CA ASN A 41 -21.88 5.31 8.79
C ASN A 41 -21.21 6.50 8.08
N SER A 42 -19.89 6.62 8.22
CA SER A 42 -19.09 7.65 7.57
C SER A 42 -18.53 7.16 6.23
N TYR A 43 -18.04 8.09 5.43
CA TYR A 43 -17.50 7.83 4.11
C TYR A 43 -16.00 8.11 4.07
N ALA A 44 -15.27 7.22 3.41
CA ALA A 44 -13.91 7.47 2.96
C ALA A 44 -13.96 8.12 1.57
N VAL A 45 -13.26 9.25 1.43
CA VAL A 45 -13.11 9.96 0.17
C VAL A 45 -11.89 9.38 -0.53
N VAL A 46 -12.07 8.88 -1.74
CA VAL A 46 -11.01 8.31 -2.58
C VAL A 46 -10.82 9.21 -3.77
N ASN A 47 -9.58 9.65 -4.00
CA ASN A 47 -9.19 10.25 -5.26
C ASN A 47 -8.34 9.22 -6.04
N VAL A 48 -8.92 8.68 -7.12
CA VAL A 48 -8.29 7.62 -7.91
C VAL A 48 -7.12 8.15 -8.74
N GLN A 49 -7.16 9.42 -9.15
CA GLN A 49 -6.08 10.05 -9.93
C GLN A 49 -4.86 10.30 -9.05
N GLU A 50 -5.07 10.93 -7.89
CA GLU A 50 -4.01 11.24 -6.93
C GLU A 50 -3.56 10.02 -6.11
N ARG A 51 -4.21 8.85 -6.31
CA ARG A 51 -3.94 7.61 -5.57
C ARG A 51 -4.04 7.79 -4.05
N THR A 52 -5.02 8.58 -3.60
CA THR A 52 -5.22 8.87 -2.19
C THR A 52 -6.55 8.36 -1.68
N CYS A 53 -6.59 8.07 -0.37
CA CYS A 53 -7.81 7.79 0.35
C CYS A 53 -7.79 8.52 1.70
N SER A 54 -8.91 9.10 2.13
CA SER A 54 -8.99 9.76 3.44
C SER A 54 -8.87 8.79 4.63
N CYS A 55 -8.75 7.48 4.40
CA CYS A 55 -8.35 6.53 5.43
C CYS A 55 -6.81 6.41 5.60
N GLY A 56 -6.00 7.13 4.82
CA GLY A 56 -4.53 7.20 4.90
C GLY A 56 -3.77 5.97 4.37
N ARG A 57 -4.37 4.79 4.43
CA ARG A 57 -3.69 3.51 4.12
C ARG A 57 -3.14 3.41 2.70
N TRP A 58 -3.74 4.07 1.71
CA TRP A 58 -3.23 3.97 0.34
C TRP A 58 -1.92 4.74 0.20
N GLN A 59 -1.83 5.92 0.79
CA GLN A 59 -0.65 6.78 0.77
C GLN A 59 0.50 6.13 1.53
N GLU A 60 0.22 5.64 2.74
CA GLU A 60 1.20 5.01 3.63
C GLU A 60 1.77 3.73 3.02
N MET A 61 0.88 2.83 2.57
CA MET A 61 1.29 1.52 2.07
C MET A 61 1.67 1.56 0.58
N GLN A 62 1.38 2.64 -0.14
CA GLN A 62 1.46 2.70 -1.60
C GLN A 62 0.73 1.54 -2.30
N PHE A 63 -0.30 1.01 -1.62
CA PHE A 63 -1.09 -0.14 -1.99
C PHE A 63 -2.57 0.22 -1.79
N PRO A 64 -3.45 0.01 -2.79
CA PRO A 64 -4.87 0.37 -2.66
C PRO A 64 -5.53 -0.26 -1.44
N CYS A 65 -6.06 0.57 -0.54
CA CYS A 65 -6.89 0.10 0.56
C CYS A 65 -8.23 -0.43 0.04
N ILE A 66 -9.03 -1.10 0.88
CA ILE A 66 -10.34 -1.63 0.45
C ILE A 66 -11.29 -0.57 -0.13
N HIS A 67 -11.23 0.68 0.36
CA HIS A 67 -12.00 1.80 -0.20
C HIS A 67 -11.50 2.17 -1.60
N ALA A 68 -10.18 2.31 -1.76
CA ALA A 68 -9.56 2.54 -3.05
C ALA A 68 -9.90 1.43 -4.05
N CYS A 69 -9.85 0.17 -3.61
CA CYS A 69 -10.24 -0.95 -4.43
C CYS A 69 -11.67 -0.84 -4.92
N ALA A 70 -12.61 -0.46 -4.04
CA ALA A 70 -14.01 -0.29 -4.42
C ALA A 70 -14.18 0.83 -5.47
N ALA A 71 -13.50 1.97 -5.30
CA ALA A 71 -13.54 3.07 -6.25
C ALA A 71 -12.91 2.70 -7.61
N ILE A 72 -11.75 2.03 -7.62
CA ILE A 72 -11.08 1.57 -8.85
C ILE A 72 -11.95 0.58 -9.62
N LEU A 73 -12.54 -0.39 -8.91
CA LEU A 73 -13.44 -1.38 -9.51
C LEU A 73 -14.73 -0.75 -10.03
N PHE A 74 -15.29 0.22 -9.31
CA PHE A 74 -16.44 1.00 -9.76
C PHE A 74 -16.16 1.70 -11.10
N ARG A 75 -14.93 2.21 -11.28
CA ARG A 75 -14.45 2.80 -12.54
C ARG A 75 -13.99 1.78 -13.59
N ARG A 76 -14.16 0.47 -13.34
CA ARG A 76 -13.76 -0.62 -14.24
C ARG A 76 -12.29 -0.59 -14.63
N LYS A 77 -11.42 -0.13 -13.73
CA LYS A 77 -9.97 -0.11 -13.94
C LYS A 77 -9.31 -1.32 -13.28
N ASP A 78 -8.15 -1.72 -13.79
CA ASP A 78 -7.35 -2.78 -13.19
C ASP A 78 -6.64 -2.28 -11.92
N LEU A 79 -6.82 -3.01 -10.81
CA LEU A 79 -6.22 -2.71 -9.51
C LEU A 79 -4.69 -2.81 -9.53
N LEU A 80 -4.12 -3.70 -10.33
CA LEU A 80 -2.66 -3.90 -10.37
C LEU A 80 -1.94 -2.64 -10.87
N ASN A 81 -2.58 -1.83 -11.74
CA ASN A 81 -2.03 -0.56 -12.22
C ASN A 81 -1.92 0.53 -11.13
N TYR A 82 -2.52 0.28 -9.97
CA TYR A 82 -2.56 1.19 -8.82
C TYR A 82 -1.71 0.71 -7.64
N VAL A 83 -1.04 -0.44 -7.78
CA VAL A 83 -0.06 -0.94 -6.82
C VAL A 83 1.31 -0.36 -7.17
N SER A 84 2.05 0.10 -6.16
CA SER A 84 3.41 0.62 -6.35
C SER A 84 4.37 -0.44 -6.88
N ALA A 85 5.29 -0.02 -7.76
CA ALA A 85 6.38 -0.85 -8.26
C ALA A 85 7.32 -1.35 -7.14
N TYR A 86 7.26 -0.76 -5.95
CA TYR A 86 7.92 -1.25 -4.73
C TYR A 86 7.61 -2.74 -4.47
N TYR A 87 6.43 -3.20 -4.88
CA TYR A 87 5.97 -4.57 -4.73
C TYR A 87 6.27 -5.48 -5.93
N SER A 88 7.08 -5.02 -6.89
CA SER A 88 7.57 -5.86 -7.98
C SER A 88 8.61 -6.85 -7.48
N VAL A 89 8.67 -8.04 -8.11
CA VAL A 89 9.65 -9.07 -7.76
C VAL A 89 11.07 -8.52 -7.84
N VAL A 90 11.37 -7.71 -8.87
CA VAL A 90 12.68 -7.10 -9.08
C VAL A 90 13.07 -6.16 -7.94
N LYS A 91 12.17 -5.27 -7.52
CA LYS A 91 12.44 -4.34 -6.41
C LYS A 91 12.59 -5.07 -5.08
N LEU A 92 11.79 -6.11 -4.84
CA LEU A 92 11.94 -6.94 -3.65
C LEU A 92 13.28 -7.68 -3.66
N GLN A 93 13.67 -8.30 -4.77
CA GLN A 93 14.97 -8.98 -4.89
C GLN A 93 16.12 -8.02 -4.62
N ALA A 94 16.12 -6.84 -5.25
CA ALA A 94 17.13 -5.81 -5.03
C ALA A 94 17.17 -5.32 -3.57
N ALA A 95 16.02 -5.20 -2.88
CA ALA A 95 15.97 -4.79 -1.48
C ALA A 95 16.61 -5.80 -0.51
N PHE A 96 16.61 -7.08 -0.89
CA PHE A 96 17.25 -8.16 -0.12
C PHE A 96 18.62 -8.56 -0.70
N GLU A 97 19.08 -7.88 -1.75
CA GLU A 97 20.40 -8.11 -2.33
C GLU A 97 21.47 -7.49 -1.41
N GLY A 98 22.10 -8.34 -0.60
CA GLY A 98 23.19 -7.94 0.30
C GLY A 98 22.93 -8.12 1.80
N ILE A 99 21.69 -8.40 2.23
CA ILE A 99 21.37 -8.74 3.62
C ILE A 99 20.39 -9.91 3.65
N THR A 100 20.95 -11.12 3.80
CA THR A 100 20.20 -12.37 3.94
C THR A 100 20.63 -13.21 5.15
N LEU A 101 21.61 -12.75 5.93
CA LEU A 101 22.03 -13.47 7.12
C LEU A 101 21.07 -13.15 8.26
N PRO A 102 20.56 -14.17 9.00
CA PRO A 102 19.94 -13.90 10.28
C PRO A 102 20.94 -13.12 11.13
N VAL A 103 20.45 -12.08 11.80
CA VAL A 103 21.26 -11.36 12.79
C VAL A 103 21.74 -12.41 13.78
N ASP A 104 23.05 -12.63 13.85
CA ASP A 104 23.62 -13.52 14.84
C ASP A 104 23.41 -12.86 16.20
N PHE A 105 22.54 -13.43 17.02
CA PHE A 105 22.25 -12.90 18.35
C PHE A 105 23.49 -12.81 19.24
N ASN A 106 24.54 -13.58 18.94
CA ASN A 106 25.79 -13.56 19.69
C ASN A 106 26.73 -12.44 19.25
N THR A 107 26.49 -11.78 18.11
CA THR A 107 27.25 -10.62 17.66
C THR A 107 26.56 -9.28 17.95
N ILE A 108 25.34 -9.30 18.49
CA ILE A 108 24.68 -8.09 18.99
C ILE A 108 25.40 -7.65 20.27
N THR A 109 26.29 -6.67 20.13
CA THR A 109 26.92 -6.01 21.27
C THR A 109 25.98 -4.96 21.86
N ASN A 110 26.25 -4.50 23.08
CA ASN A 110 25.44 -3.42 23.68
C ASN A 110 25.53 -2.10 22.88
N ASP A 111 26.53 -1.94 22.00
CA ASP A 111 26.70 -0.75 21.16
C ASP A 111 25.74 -0.72 19.96
N ASP A 112 25.32 -1.88 19.44
CA ASP A 112 24.33 -1.98 18.36
C ASP A 112 22.93 -1.49 18.81
N ARG A 113 22.65 -1.58 20.11
CA ARG A 113 21.44 -1.02 20.74
C ARG A 113 21.40 0.51 20.65
N SER A 114 22.57 1.16 20.61
CA SER A 114 22.71 2.62 20.50
C SER A 114 22.48 3.12 19.07
N MET A 115 22.72 2.29 18.06
CA MET A 115 22.40 2.61 16.65
C MET A 115 20.90 2.50 16.35
N ALA A 116 20.16 1.65 17.06
CA ALA A 116 18.70 1.62 16.99
C ALA A 116 18.06 2.93 17.47
N SER A 117 18.68 3.64 18.43
CA SER A 117 18.28 4.99 18.83
C SER A 117 18.73 6.10 17.87
N ALA A 118 19.62 5.80 16.93
CA ALA A 118 20.12 6.73 15.92
C ALA A 118 19.37 6.63 14.57
N TRP A 119 18.45 5.67 14.42
CA TRP A 119 17.54 5.64 13.27
C TRP A 119 16.55 6.81 13.37
N THR A 120 16.93 7.97 12.87
CA THR A 120 15.98 9.00 12.49
C THR A 120 15.36 8.59 11.17
N PRO A 121 14.02 8.49 11.05
CA PRO A 121 13.39 8.35 9.75
C PRO A 121 13.91 9.49 8.87
N GLN A 122 14.50 9.15 7.73
CA GLN A 122 14.91 10.15 6.76
C GLN A 122 13.68 10.98 6.43
N SER A 123 13.68 12.25 6.84
CA SER A 123 12.55 13.15 6.61
C SER A 123 12.36 13.25 5.11
N CYS A 124 11.33 12.59 4.57
CA CYS A 124 10.80 12.93 3.27
C CYS A 124 10.34 14.38 3.36
N SER A 125 11.16 15.29 2.83
CA SER A 125 10.76 16.66 2.56
C SER A 125 9.64 16.61 1.53
N VAL A 126 8.41 16.73 2.02
CA VAL A 126 7.22 16.96 1.20
C VAL A 126 7.37 18.36 0.63
N ALA A 127 7.57 18.45 -0.68
CA ALA A 127 7.43 19.69 -1.45
C ALA A 127 5.99 19.81 -1.94
#